data_AF-A0A6A5R4N2-F1
#
_entry.id   AF-A0A6A5R4N2-F1
#
_cell.length_a   1.000
_cell.length_b   1.000
_cell.length_c   1.000
_cell.angle_alpha   90.00
_cell.angle_beta   90.00
_cell.angle_gamma   90.00
#
_symmetry.space_group_name_H-M   'P 1'
#
loop_
_entity.id
_entity.type
_entity.pdbx_description
1 polymer ?
#
loop_
_entity_poly.entity_id
_entity_poly.type
_entity_poly.pdbx_seq_one_letter_code
_entity_poly.pdbx_strand_id
1 'polypeptide(L)'
;MLLTSLLLTPILGVVAILVNRENGSSLTNIKIIALSTSILNFFISLVIFILFDFSTNQFQFVQEYHEISYFDFYLGLDGLSIYFVLLTTIIIPISLLSN
;
A
#
# COMPACT_ATOMS: atom_id res chain seq x y z
N MET A 1 11.95 -3.44 1.67
CA MET A 1 11.58 -2.58 0.52
C MET A 1 10.17 -2.86 -0.03
N LEU A 2 9.72 -4.11 -0.13
CA LEU A 2 8.35 -4.42 -0.60
C LEU A 2 7.24 -3.88 0.33
N LEU A 3 7.40 -3.98 1.66
CA LEU A 3 6.42 -3.37 2.57
C LEU A 3 6.42 -1.84 2.48
N THR A 4 7.61 -1.25 2.33
CA THR A 4 7.75 0.20 2.20
C THR A 4 7.13 0.70 0.91
N SER A 5 7.22 -0.03 -0.22
CA SER A 5 6.52 0.36 -1.45
C SER A 5 5.00 0.35 -1.25
N LEU A 6 4.44 -0.65 -0.55
CA LEU A 6 3.01 -0.74 -0.23
C LEU A 6 2.52 0.46 0.62
N LEU A 7 3.39 1.00 1.49
CA LEU A 7 3.11 2.22 2.26
C LEU A 7 3.28 3.51 1.44
N LEU A 8 4.28 3.56 0.55
CA LEU A 8 4.59 4.76 -0.23
C LEU A 8 3.62 5.00 -1.39
N THR A 9 3.07 3.95 -2.02
CA THR A 9 2.16 4.09 -3.16
C THR A 9 0.93 4.96 -2.89
N PRO A 10 0.16 4.81 -1.78
CA PRO A 10 -0.97 5.71 -1.52
C PRO A 10 -0.51 7.15 -1.24
N ILE A 11 0.65 7.34 -0.60
CA ILE A 11 1.21 8.68 -0.32
C ILE A 11 1.56 9.38 -1.64
N LEU A 12 2.21 8.67 -2.57
CA LEU A 12 2.49 9.18 -3.92
C LEU A 12 1.20 9.51 -4.67
N GLY A 13 0.14 8.71 -4.51
CA GLY A 13 -1.17 8.98 -5.09
C GLY A 13 -1.79 10.27 -4.56
N VAL A 14 -1.70 10.53 -3.25
CA VAL A 14 -2.16 11.79 -2.64
C VAL A 14 -1.40 12.99 -3.19
N VAL A 15 -0.06 12.89 -3.28
CA VAL A 15 0.77 13.96 -3.85
C VAL A 15 0.39 14.23 -5.32
N ALA A 16 0.18 13.18 -6.12
CA ALA A 16 -0.24 13.32 -7.50
C ALA A 16 -1.61 14.02 -7.63
N ILE A 17 -2.55 13.74 -6.72
CA ILE A 17 -3.85 14.42 -6.68
C ILE A 17 -3.69 15.90 -6.30
N LEU A 18 -2.85 16.22 -5.31
CA LEU A 18 -2.62 17.60 -4.88
C LEU A 18 -2.06 18.47 -6.02
N VAL A 19 -1.03 17.98 -6.70
CA VAL A 19 -0.42 18.70 -7.85
C VAL A 19 -1.41 18.90 -8.99
N ASN A 20 -2.23 17.88 -9.31
CA ASN A 20 -3.24 18.02 -10.37
C ASN A 20 -4.34 19.02 -10.00
N ARG A 21 -4.75 19.06 -8.73
CA ARG A 21 -5.79 19.97 -8.24
C ARG A 21 -5.36 21.44 -8.38
N GLU A 22 -4.11 21.77 -8.11
CA GLU A 22 -3.57 23.13 -8.28
C GLU A 22 -3.59 23.58 -9.75
N ASN A 23 -3.45 22.65 -10.69
CA ASN A 23 -3.47 22.92 -12.13
C ASN A 23 -4.89 23.05 -12.72
N GLY A 24 -5.94 23.05 -11.89
CA GLY A 24 -7.34 23.19 -12.35
C GLY A 24 -7.93 21.91 -12.94
N SER A 25 -7.39 20.73 -12.60
CA SER A 25 -7.88 19.45 -13.13
C SER A 25 -9.34 19.16 -12.75
N SER A 26 -10.09 18.55 -13.67
CA SER A 26 -11.47 18.10 -13.44
C SER A 26 -11.55 17.00 -12.37
N LEU A 27 -12.73 16.89 -11.74
CA LEU A 27 -13.03 15.84 -10.76
C LEU A 27 -12.80 14.42 -11.32
N THR A 28 -12.98 14.24 -12.63
CA THR A 28 -12.71 12.97 -13.34
C THR A 28 -11.25 12.56 -13.28
N ASN A 29 -10.32 13.52 -13.42
CA ASN A 29 -8.88 13.22 -13.37
C ASN A 29 -8.46 12.78 -11.97
N ILE A 30 -9.02 13.41 -10.93
CA ILE A 30 -8.77 13.03 -9.53
C ILE A 30 -9.23 11.59 -9.29
N LYS A 31 -10.44 11.22 -9.75
CA LYS A 31 -10.97 9.85 -9.63
C LYS A 31 -10.08 8.84 -10.38
N ILE A 32 -9.61 9.16 -11.59
CA ILE A 32 -8.73 8.29 -12.38
C ILE A 32 -7.38 8.07 -11.67
N ILE A 33 -6.78 9.12 -11.11
CA ILE A 33 -5.51 9.02 -10.38
C ILE A 33 -5.69 8.19 -9.11
N ALA A 34 -6.75 8.44 -8.34
CA ALA A 34 -7.06 7.66 -7.13
C ALA A 34 -7.28 6.17 -7.47
N LEU A 35 -8.04 5.88 -8.52
CA LEU A 35 -8.30 4.50 -8.94
C LEU A 35 -7.01 3.82 -9.43
N SER A 36 -6.23 4.47 -10.29
CA SER A 36 -4.97 3.93 -10.82
C SER A 36 -3.97 3.62 -9.70
N THR A 37 -3.82 4.53 -8.74
CA THR A 37 -2.90 4.36 -7.59
C THR A 37 -3.36 3.23 -6.67
N SER A 38 -4.67 3.09 -6.42
CA SER A 38 -5.21 1.97 -5.64
C SER A 38 -5.02 0.62 -6.32
N ILE A 39 -5.20 0.55 -7.65
CA ILE A 39 -4.96 -0.67 -8.43
C ILE A 39 -3.49 -1.07 -8.39
N LEU A 40 -2.57 -0.12 -8.53
CA LEU A 40 -1.14 -0.37 -8.38
C LEU A 40 -0.81 -0.91 -6.98
N ASN A 41 -1.42 -0.35 -5.93
CA ASN A 41 -1.21 -0.84 -4.57
C ASN A 41 -1.74 -2.28 -4.38
N PHE A 42 -2.87 -2.60 -5.00
CA PHE A 42 -3.39 -3.97 -5.03
C PHE A 42 -2.44 -4.95 -5.71
N PHE A 43 -1.87 -4.61 -6.87
CA PHE A 43 -0.88 -5.46 -7.53
C PHE A 43 0.35 -5.71 -6.66
N ILE A 44 0.85 -4.69 -5.95
CA ILE A 44 1.99 -4.85 -5.03
C ILE A 44 1.64 -5.83 -3.92
N SER A 45 0.45 -5.72 -3.32
CA SER A 45 0.00 -6.67 -2.29
C SER A 45 -0.11 -8.11 -2.80
N LEU A 46 -0.50 -8.29 -4.08
CA LEU A 46 -0.62 -9.60 -4.71
C LEU A 46 0.76 -10.24 -4.93
N VAL A 47 1.75 -9.45 -5.34
CA VAL A 47 3.15 -9.91 -5.44
C VAL A 47 3.68 -10.35 -4.09
N ILE A 48 3.40 -9.59 -3.02
CA ILE A 48 3.79 -9.97 -1.65
C ILE A 48 3.12 -11.28 -1.24
N PHE A 49 1.83 -11.45 -1.57
CA PHE A 49 1.10 -12.69 -1.28
C PHE A 49 1.70 -13.92 -1.98
N ILE A 50 2.08 -13.80 -3.25
CA ILE A 50 2.69 -14.90 -4.01
C ILE A 50 4.07 -15.27 -3.45
N LEU A 51 4.82 -14.29 -2.96
CA LEU A 51 6.17 -14.50 -2.42
C LEU A 51 6.19 -14.94 -0.94
N PHE A 52 5.04 -14.96 -0.26
CA PHE A 52 4.95 -15.32 1.15
C PHE A 52 5.01 -16.84 1.35
N ASP A 53 5.86 -17.29 2.26
CA ASP A 53 6.04 -18.71 2.57
C ASP A 53 5.18 -19.14 3.76
N PHE A 54 4.06 -19.82 3.49
CA PHE A 54 3.14 -20.30 4.53
C PHE A 54 3.67 -21.49 5.35
N SER A 55 4.83 -22.05 5.03
CA SER A 55 5.42 -23.17 5.80
C SER A 55 6.09 -22.73 7.10
N THR A 56 6.36 -21.43 7.26
CA THR A 56 7.04 -20.87 8.42
C THR A 56 6.11 -20.00 9.26
N ASN A 57 6.24 -20.09 10.59
CA ASN A 57 5.47 -19.28 11.54
C ASN A 57 6.18 -17.97 11.92
N GLN A 58 7.24 -17.61 11.21
CA GLN A 58 8.06 -16.42 11.49
C GLN A 58 7.53 -15.21 10.71
N PHE A 59 7.82 -14.01 11.21
CA PHE A 59 7.57 -12.79 10.45
C PHE A 59 8.44 -12.76 9.19
N GLN A 60 7.82 -12.43 8.07
CA GLN A 60 8.46 -12.30 6.77
C GLN A 60 8.47 -10.86 6.30
N PHE A 61 9.34 -10.57 5.33
CA PHE A 61 9.55 -9.23 4.79
C PHE A 61 9.88 -8.20 5.88
N VAL A 62 10.65 -8.63 6.89
CA VAL A 62 10.98 -7.80 8.04
C VAL A 62 11.89 -6.64 7.63
N GLN A 63 11.53 -5.44 8.03
CA GLN A 63 12.30 -4.22 7.81
C GLN A 63 12.43 -3.48 9.14
N GLU A 64 13.67 -3.41 9.63
CA GLU A 64 14.00 -2.87 10.94
C GLU A 64 14.71 -1.52 10.76
N TYR A 65 14.34 -0.54 11.58
CA TYR A 65 14.99 0.76 11.63
C TYR A 65 15.42 1.02 13.08
N HIS A 66 16.70 0.76 13.33
CA HIS A 66 17.35 0.81 14.66
C HIS A 66 17.96 2.18 15.01
N GLU A 67 17.81 3.18 14.14
CA GLU A 67 18.49 4.48 14.31
C GLU A 67 17.63 5.56 14.98
N ILE A 68 16.42 5.21 15.43
CA ILE A 68 15.56 6.17 16.13
C ILE A 68 15.86 6.06 17.63
N SER A 69 16.77 6.91 18.10
CA SER A 69 17.33 6.99 19.48
C SER A 69 16.51 6.48 20.69
N TYR A 70 15.17 6.50 20.67
CA TYR A 70 14.30 6.08 21.78
C TYR A 70 13.40 4.87 21.48
N PHE A 71 13.29 4.41 20.24
CA PHE A 71 12.43 3.29 19.86
C PHE A 71 12.88 2.64 18.56
N ASP A 72 12.82 1.31 18.50
CA ASP A 72 13.09 0.56 17.28
C ASP A 72 11.79 0.36 16.49
N PHE A 73 11.83 0.62 15.18
CA PHE A 73 10.67 0.43 14.31
C PHE A 73 10.82 -0.86 13.51
N TYR A 74 9.88 -1.79 13.73
CA TYR A 74 9.82 -3.08 13.05
C TYR A 74 8.59 -3.15 12.16
N LEU A 75 8.80 -3.34 10.86
CA LEU A 75 7.76 -3.71 9.91
C LEU A 75 7.94 -5.17 9.53
N GLY A 76 6.88 -5.95 9.52
CA GLY A 76 6.90 -7.34 9.07
C GLY A 76 5.49 -7.86 8.86
N LEU A 77 5.38 -8.98 8.15
CA LEU A 77 4.11 -9.67 7.92
C LEU A 77 4.15 -11.07 8.54
N ASP A 78 3.09 -11.42 9.26
CA ASP A 78 2.77 -12.77 9.70
C ASP A 78 1.66 -13.39 8.82
N GLY A 79 1.35 -14.66 9.06
CA GLY A 79 0.35 -15.39 8.29
C GLY A 79 -1.07 -14.82 8.40
N LEU A 80 -1.39 -14.04 9.44
CA LEU A 80 -2.69 -13.39 9.60
C LEU A 80 -2.73 -12.03 8.88
N SER A 81 -1.73 -11.19 9.11
CA SER A 81 -1.64 -9.82 8.58
C SER A 81 -1.62 -9.79 7.06
N ILE A 82 -1.08 -10.81 6.39
CA ILE A 82 -1.10 -10.85 4.92
C ILE A 82 -2.51 -10.85 4.34
N TYR A 83 -3.46 -11.51 4.99
CA TYR A 83 -4.87 -11.48 4.58
C TYR A 83 -5.48 -10.10 4.78
N PHE A 84 -5.13 -9.38 5.86
CA PHE A 84 -5.60 -8.01 6.09
C PHE A 84 -5.01 -7.03 5.09
N VAL A 85 -3.73 -7.18 4.72
CA VAL A 85 -3.11 -6.38 3.66
C VAL A 85 -3.84 -6.59 2.35
N LEU A 86 -4.08 -7.85 1.95
CA LEU A 86 -4.79 -8.17 0.71
C LEU A 86 -6.25 -7.68 0.74
N LEU A 87 -6.93 -7.84 1.87
CA LEU A 87 -8.31 -7.37 2.05
C LEU A 87 -8.41 -5.85 1.89
N THR A 88 -7.54 -5.10 2.56
CA THR A 88 -7.57 -3.63 2.51
C THR A 88 -7.24 -3.09 1.12
N THR A 89 -6.25 -3.67 0.43
CA THR A 89 -5.91 -3.25 -0.95
C THR A 89 -6.97 -3.62 -1.98
N ILE A 90 -7.81 -4.63 -1.74
CA ILE A 90 -8.99 -4.95 -2.57
C ILE A 90 -10.15 -3.99 -2.30
N ILE A 91 -10.43 -3.66 -1.04
CA ILE A 91 -11.60 -2.84 -0.68
C ILE A 91 -11.46 -1.41 -1.21
N ILE A 92 -10.25 -0.84 -1.20
CA ILE A 92 -10.01 0.54 -1.63
C ILE A 92 -10.47 0.80 -3.08
N PRO A 93 -10.02 0.08 -4.13
CA PRO A 93 -10.48 0.32 -5.49
C PRO A 93 -11.99 0.11 -5.64
N ILE A 94 -12.58 -0.87 -4.94
CA ILE A 94 -14.02 -1.11 -4.95
C ILE A 94 -14.77 0.09 -4.36
N SER A 95 -14.28 0.65 -3.25
CA SER A 95 -14.89 1.83 -2.62
C SER A 95 -14.83 3.07 -3.52
N LEU A 96 -13.75 3.21 -4.31
CA LEU A 96 -13.60 4.30 -5.28
C LEU A 96 -14.52 4.14 -6.49
N LEU A 97 -14.75 2.89 -6.95
CA LEU A 97 -15.69 2.58 -8.03
C LEU A 97 -17.16 2.77 -7.63
N SER A 98 -17.48 2.61 -6.35
CA SER A 98 -18.84 2.78 -5.84
C SER A 98 -19.30 4.24 -5.77
N ASN A 99 -18.42 5.21 -6.01
CA ASN A 99 -18.63 6.65 -5.78
C ASN A 99 -18.51 7.46 -7.08
#